data_AF-A0A374UNN8-F1
#
_entry.id   AF-A0A374UNN8-F1
#
_cell.length_a   1.000
_cell.length_b   1.000
_cell.length_c   1.000
_cell.angle_alpha   90.00
_cell.angle_beta   90.00
_cell.angle_gamma   90.00
#
_symmetry.space_group_name_H-M   'P 1'
#
loop_
_entity.id
_entity.type
_entity.pdbx_description
1 polymer ?
#
loop_
_entity_poly.entity_id
_entity_poly.type
_entity_poly.pdbx_seq_one_letter_code
_entity_poly.pdbx_strand_id
1 'polypeptide(L)'
;MDKINKRSIPKEREFICKMCGNTFKSTATHASYCKYCRDKRQLERSKEHYQKMLENKIRRLGSEQICPECGNTYILRSGSQKMCEDCANKHSMQLKKEANRNYSKRTYDSFLMYFPKGKKKKLQDYAKEHKMSFNEFINTCIDYYIKNHKD
;
A
#
# COMPACT_ATOMS: atom_id res chain seq x y z
N MET A 1 -29.43 -19.90 -19.88
CA MET A 1 -28.29 -20.65 -19.30
C MET A 1 -27.21 -19.64 -18.96
N ASP A 2 -27.35 -19.01 -17.79
CA ASP A 2 -26.47 -17.92 -17.38
C ASP A 2 -25.04 -18.42 -17.17
N LYS A 3 -24.08 -17.76 -17.81
CA LYS A 3 -22.66 -18.05 -17.67
C LYS A 3 -22.22 -17.66 -16.26
N ILE A 4 -22.19 -18.60 -15.33
CA ILE A 4 -21.66 -18.41 -13.98
C ILE A 4 -20.21 -17.93 -14.10
N ASN A 5 -19.94 -16.70 -13.63
CA ASN A 5 -18.60 -16.11 -13.63
C ASN A 5 -17.68 -16.93 -12.72
N LYS A 6 -16.69 -17.64 -13.28
CA LYS A 6 -15.75 -18.50 -12.52
C LYS A 6 -15.00 -17.75 -11.39
N ARG A 7 -14.98 -16.40 -11.38
CA ARG A 7 -14.42 -15.60 -10.28
C ARG A 7 -15.28 -15.57 -9.01
N SER A 8 -16.55 -15.99 -9.07
CA SER A 8 -17.46 -15.98 -7.90
C SER A 8 -17.42 -17.27 -7.08
N ILE A 9 -16.74 -18.32 -7.54
CA ILE A 9 -16.67 -19.60 -6.82
C ILE A 9 -15.54 -19.50 -5.78
N PRO A 10 -15.85 -19.56 -4.46
CA PRO A 10 -14.82 -19.48 -3.43
C PRO A 10 -13.88 -20.69 -3.53
N LYS A 11 -12.60 -20.44 -3.85
CA LYS A 11 -11.59 -21.50 -3.92
C LYS A 11 -11.18 -21.92 -2.51
N GLU A 12 -11.43 -23.19 -2.18
CA GLU A 12 -10.97 -23.78 -0.94
C GLU A 12 -9.45 -23.99 -0.97
N ARG A 13 -8.79 -23.69 0.15
CA ARG A 13 -7.34 -23.77 0.33
C ARG A 13 -7.02 -24.42 1.67
N GLU A 14 -5.89 -25.11 1.74
CA GLU A 14 -5.38 -25.72 2.96
C GLU A 14 -4.45 -24.75 3.71
N PHE A 15 -4.63 -24.68 5.02
CA PHE A 15 -3.88 -23.82 5.93
C PHE A 15 -3.45 -24.61 7.16
N ILE A 16 -2.35 -24.18 7.79
CA ILE A 16 -1.86 -24.73 9.05
C ILE A 16 -2.28 -23.79 10.18
N CYS A 17 -2.93 -24.32 11.22
CA CYS A 17 -3.36 -23.55 12.37
C CYS A 17 -2.15 -23.11 13.22
N LYS A 18 -2.01 -21.81 13.48
CA LYS A 18 -0.90 -21.27 14.30
C LYS A 18 -0.96 -21.65 15.79
N MET A 19 -2.11 -22.09 16.30
CA MET A 19 -2.27 -22.49 17.71
C MET A 19 -2.03 -23.99 17.93
N CYS A 20 -2.57 -24.84 17.06
CA CYS A 20 -2.55 -26.30 17.26
C CYS A 20 -1.77 -27.08 16.19
N GLY A 21 -1.26 -26.43 15.15
CA GLY A 21 -0.49 -27.09 14.08
C GLY A 21 -1.31 -27.91 13.09
N ASN A 22 -2.60 -28.16 13.34
CA ASN A 22 -3.42 -28.97 12.44
C ASN A 22 -3.68 -28.27 11.09
N THR A 23 -3.71 -29.07 10.02
CA THR A 23 -4.15 -28.63 8.69
C THR A 23 -5.68 -28.50 8.66
N PHE A 24 -6.18 -27.45 8.01
CA PHE A 24 -7.61 -27.24 7.83
C PHE A 24 -7.91 -26.55 6.50
N LYS A 25 -9.11 -26.78 5.97
CA LYS A 25 -9.57 -26.18 4.73
C LYS A 25 -10.39 -24.92 4.99
N SER A 26 -10.19 -23.88 4.19
CA SER A 26 -10.95 -22.64 4.26
C SER A 26 -11.01 -21.92 2.92
N THR A 27 -12.09 -21.18 2.69
CA THR A 27 -12.26 -20.30 1.52
C THR A 27 -11.47 -18.99 1.66
N ALA A 28 -11.05 -18.62 2.88
CA ALA A 28 -10.33 -17.38 3.14
C ALA A 28 -8.95 -17.35 2.46
N THR A 29 -8.42 -16.15 2.21
CA THR A 29 -7.10 -15.95 1.58
C THR A 29 -5.93 -16.16 2.52
N HIS A 30 -6.10 -15.79 3.78
CA HIS A 30 -5.06 -15.84 4.81
C HIS A 30 -5.61 -16.38 6.13
N ALA A 31 -6.14 -17.60 6.13
CA ALA A 31 -6.64 -18.22 7.36
C ALA A 31 -5.47 -18.58 8.30
N SER A 32 -5.54 -18.12 9.55
CA SER A 32 -4.48 -18.38 10.56
C SER A 32 -4.85 -19.42 11.61
N TYR A 33 -6.14 -19.65 11.85
CA TYR A 33 -6.63 -20.54 12.90
C TYR A 33 -7.76 -21.42 12.38
N CYS A 34 -7.78 -22.69 12.79
CA CYS A 34 -8.93 -23.56 12.59
C CYS A 34 -10.14 -23.04 13.40
N LYS A 35 -11.35 -23.55 13.10
CA LYS A 35 -12.60 -23.10 13.73
C LYS A 35 -12.52 -23.10 15.27
N TYR A 36 -12.09 -24.21 15.86
CA TYR A 36 -11.98 -24.34 17.32
C TYR A 36 -10.95 -23.39 17.94
N CYS A 37 -9.77 -23.24 17.32
CA CYS A 37 -8.74 -22.33 17.84
C CYS A 37 -9.09 -20.86 17.64
N ARG A 38 -9.90 -20.54 16.62
CA ARG A 38 -10.44 -19.20 16.41
C ARG A 38 -11.36 -18.79 17.55
N ASP A 39 -12.27 -19.68 17.96
CA ASP A 39 -13.22 -19.41 19.05
C ASP A 39 -12.49 -19.22 20.38
N LYS A 40 -11.51 -20.09 20.68
CA LYS A 40 -10.62 -19.92 21.85
C LYS A 40 -9.93 -18.56 21.84
N ARG A 41 -9.34 -18.17 20.70
CA ARG A 41 -8.64 -16.89 20.57
C ARG A 41 -9.60 -15.69 20.68
N GLN A 42 -10.83 -15.84 20.22
CA GLN A 42 -11.85 -14.80 20.37
C GLN A 42 -12.23 -14.61 21.84
N LEU A 43 -12.40 -15.71 22.59
CA LEU A 43 -12.67 -15.66 24.03
C LEU A 43 -11.51 -14.97 24.79
N GLU A 44 -10.27 -15.33 24.49
CA GLU A 44 -9.08 -14.69 25.07
C GLU A 44 -9.07 -13.18 24.80
N ARG A 45 -9.30 -12.75 23.55
CA ARG A 45 -9.36 -11.32 23.21
C ARG A 45 -10.46 -10.58 23.97
N SER A 46 -11.63 -11.19 24.12
CA SER A 46 -12.73 -10.60 24.89
C SER A 46 -12.37 -10.46 26.37
N LYS A 47 -11.69 -11.44 26.96
CA LYS A 47 -11.17 -11.36 28.33
C LYS A 47 -10.13 -10.27 28.48
N GLU A 48 -9.14 -10.21 27.58
CA GLU A 48 -8.11 -9.16 27.56
C GLU A 48 -8.73 -7.76 27.44
N HIS A 49 -9.76 -7.60 26.60
CA HIS A 49 -10.49 -6.35 26.45
C HIS A 49 -11.25 -5.96 27.74
N TYR A 50 -11.94 -6.92 28.37
CA TYR A 50 -12.64 -6.69 29.62
C TYR A 50 -11.69 -6.30 30.76
N GLN A 51 -10.54 -6.98 30.88
CA GLN A 51 -9.50 -6.61 31.86
C GLN A 51 -9.01 -5.16 31.64
N LYS A 52 -8.75 -4.76 30.39
CA LYS A 52 -8.36 -3.38 30.08
C LYS A 52 -9.46 -2.35 30.38
N MET A 53 -10.74 -2.73 30.26
CA MET A 53 -11.87 -1.89 30.67
C MET A 53 -11.86 -1.68 32.20
N LEU A 54 -11.68 -2.74 32.98
CA LEU A 54 -11.59 -2.66 34.45
C LEU A 54 -10.42 -1.81 34.92
N GLU A 55 -9.27 -1.93 34.25
CA GLU A 55 -8.08 -1.12 34.55
C GLU A 55 -8.16 0.33 34.04
N ASN A 56 -9.26 0.74 33.39
CA ASN A 56 -9.44 2.04 32.74
C ASN A 56 -8.32 2.41 31.75
N LYS A 57 -7.60 1.43 31.18
CA LYS A 57 -6.52 1.65 30.21
C LYS A 57 -7.01 1.83 28.77
N ILE A 58 -8.34 1.91 28.57
CA ILE A 58 -8.94 1.99 27.24
C ILE A 58 -9.15 3.44 26.84
N ARG A 59 -8.61 3.78 25.67
CA ARG A 59 -8.79 5.09 25.06
C ARG A 59 -10.21 5.20 24.51
N ARG A 60 -10.99 6.14 25.03
CA ARG A 60 -12.35 6.41 24.57
C ARG A 60 -12.33 7.34 23.38
N LEU A 61 -13.20 7.09 22.40
CA LEU A 61 -13.42 8.04 21.31
C LEU A 61 -13.89 9.39 21.89
N GLY A 62 -13.40 10.49 21.33
CA GLY A 62 -13.67 11.84 21.83
C GLY A 62 -12.80 12.29 23.01
N SER A 63 -11.98 11.41 23.59
CA SER A 63 -11.03 11.81 24.65
C SER A 63 -9.84 12.60 24.09
N GLU A 64 -9.32 13.53 24.89
CA GLU A 64 -8.07 14.23 24.60
C GLU A 64 -6.88 13.31 24.88
N GLN A 65 -5.94 13.27 23.95
CA GLN A 65 -4.72 12.46 23.99
C GLN A 65 -3.52 13.32 23.61
N ILE A 66 -2.34 12.99 24.13
CA ILE A 66 -1.10 13.70 23.79
C ILE A 66 -0.43 13.00 22.60
N CYS A 67 -0.08 13.76 21.58
CA CYS A 67 0.62 13.24 20.40
C CYS A 67 2.07 12.88 20.76
N PRO A 68 2.53 11.63 20.53
CA PRO A 68 3.90 11.22 20.87
C PRO A 68 4.97 11.90 20.00
N GLU A 69 4.60 12.46 18.84
CA GLU A 69 5.52 13.09 17.89
C GLU A 69 5.73 14.57 18.13
N CYS A 70 4.66 15.31 18.48
CA CYS A 70 4.71 16.77 18.62
C CYS A 70 4.36 17.28 20.02
N GLY A 71 3.90 16.41 20.93
CA GLY A 71 3.50 16.79 22.29
C GLY A 71 2.18 17.54 22.40
N ASN A 72 1.57 17.96 21.30
CA ASN A 72 0.27 18.64 21.31
C ASN A 72 -0.87 17.68 21.66
N THR A 73 -1.91 18.21 22.33
CA THR A 73 -3.14 17.47 22.57
C THR A 73 -3.97 17.35 21.30
N TYR A 74 -4.68 16.24 21.16
CA TYR A 74 -5.60 15.99 20.05
C TYR A 74 -6.79 15.14 20.51
N ILE A 75 -7.92 15.29 19.84
CA ILE A 75 -9.13 14.51 20.11
C ILE A 75 -9.05 13.17 19.36
N LEU A 76 -9.26 12.07 20.07
CA LEU A 76 -9.25 10.74 19.47
C LEU A 76 -10.52 10.48 18.64
N ARG A 77 -10.42 10.52 17.31
CA ARG A 77 -11.56 10.28 16.40
C ARG A 77 -11.73 8.80 16.03
N SER A 78 -10.66 8.02 16.06
CA SER A 78 -10.69 6.57 15.77
C SER A 78 -9.83 5.77 16.74
N GLY A 79 -10.23 4.53 17.03
CA GLY A 79 -9.50 3.68 18.00
C GLY A 79 -8.07 3.31 17.55
N SER A 80 -7.82 3.36 16.24
CA SER A 80 -6.51 3.10 15.63
C SER A 80 -5.63 4.35 15.53
N GLN A 81 -6.17 5.54 15.81
CA GLN A 81 -5.40 6.78 15.77
C GLN A 81 -4.35 6.79 16.90
N LYS A 82 -3.08 6.89 16.52
CA LYS A 82 -1.93 6.87 17.43
C LYS A 82 -1.30 8.24 17.67
N MET A 83 -1.57 9.20 16.77
CA MET A 83 -0.97 10.52 16.72
C MET A 83 -1.98 11.53 16.18
N CYS A 84 -1.67 12.82 16.27
CA CYS A 84 -2.50 13.86 15.67
C CYS A 84 -2.52 13.73 14.13
N GLU A 85 -3.55 14.31 13.50
CA GLU A 85 -3.78 14.20 12.06
C GLU A 85 -2.60 14.77 11.25
N ASP A 86 -2.02 15.89 11.70
CA ASP A 86 -0.88 16.51 11.03
C ASP A 86 0.36 15.61 10.99
N CYS A 87 0.70 14.99 12.13
CA CYS A 87 1.81 14.05 12.20
C CYS A 87 1.54 12.79 11.39
N ALA A 88 0.30 12.26 11.42
CA ALA A 88 -0.08 11.12 10.62
C ALA A 88 0.05 11.39 9.11
N ASN A 89 -0.36 12.59 8.68
CA ASN A 89 -0.27 13.02 7.29
C ASN A 89 1.19 13.19 6.85
N LYS A 90 2.05 13.76 7.71
CA LYS A 90 3.50 13.87 7.45
C LYS A 90 4.11 12.48 7.27
N HIS A 91 3.86 11.55 8.18
CA HIS A 91 4.35 10.16 8.09
C HIS A 91 3.87 9.46 6.82
N SER A 92 2.57 9.55 6.52
CA SER A 92 1.99 9.00 5.28
C SER A 92 2.65 9.56 4.03
N MET A 93 2.92 10.86 4.00
CA MET A 93 3.62 11.50 2.88
C MET A 93 5.06 11.01 2.73
N GLN A 94 5.79 10.82 3.83
CA GLN A 94 7.16 10.30 3.76
C GLN A 94 7.18 8.86 3.24
N LEU A 95 6.32 7.99 3.76
CA LEU A 95 6.19 6.60 3.27
C LEU A 95 5.86 6.55 1.77
N LYS A 96 4.99 7.45 1.28
CA LYS A 96 4.69 7.57 -0.16
C LYS A 96 5.93 7.99 -0.96
N LYS A 97 6.70 8.97 -0.47
CA LYS A 97 7.94 9.42 -1.13
C LYS A 97 8.96 8.29 -1.22
N GLU A 98 9.16 7.55 -0.13
CA GLU A 98 10.07 6.41 -0.08
C GLU A 98 9.63 5.27 -0.99
N ALA A 99 8.34 4.92 -0.95
CA ALA A 99 7.76 3.91 -1.84
C ALA A 99 7.95 4.28 -3.31
N ASN A 100 7.68 5.54 -3.67
CA ASN A 100 7.90 6.04 -5.04
C ASN A 100 9.39 6.03 -5.41
N ARG A 101 10.28 6.42 -4.51
CA ARG A 101 11.73 6.37 -4.75
C ARG A 101 12.20 4.94 -5.00
N ASN A 102 11.72 3.98 -4.22
CA ASN A 102 12.06 2.57 -4.37
C ASN A 102 11.48 1.99 -5.67
N TYR A 103 10.25 2.39 -6.03
CA TYR A 103 9.64 2.05 -7.31
C TYR A 103 10.43 2.60 -8.49
N SER A 104 10.84 3.87 -8.44
CA SER A 104 11.62 4.47 -9.53
C SER A 104 12.97 3.79 -9.70
N LYS A 105 13.67 3.51 -8.60
CA LYS A 105 14.99 2.83 -8.63
C LYS A 105 14.95 1.42 -9.21
N ARG A 106 13.88 0.65 -8.95
CA ARG A 106 13.79 -0.74 -9.42
C ARG A 106 13.30 -0.85 -10.86
N THR A 107 12.55 0.14 -11.34
CA THR A 107 11.84 0.06 -12.62
C THR A 107 12.54 0.86 -13.73
N TYR A 108 13.25 1.94 -13.41
CA TYR A 108 13.81 2.86 -14.40
C TYR A 108 15.29 3.14 -14.16
N ASP A 109 16.07 3.06 -15.23
CA ASP A 109 17.39 3.67 -15.30
C ASP A 109 17.24 5.14 -15.71
N SER A 110 17.71 6.05 -14.86
CA SER A 110 17.57 7.49 -15.08
C SER A 110 18.90 8.14 -15.40
N PHE A 111 18.94 8.97 -16.44
CA PHE A 111 20.08 9.82 -16.77
C PHE A 111 19.63 11.26 -17.00
N LEU A 112 20.54 12.22 -16.80
CA LEU A 112 20.26 13.63 -17.00
C LEU A 112 20.70 14.04 -18.41
N MET A 113 19.72 14.36 -19.26
CA MET A 113 19.98 14.87 -20.62
C MET A 113 19.74 16.37 -20.69
N TYR A 114 20.75 17.13 -21.11
CA TYR A 114 20.64 18.56 -21.32
C TYR A 114 20.19 18.89 -22.74
N PHE A 115 19.28 19.86 -22.85
CA PHE A 115 18.84 20.42 -24.13
C PHE A 115 19.13 21.92 -24.17
N PRO A 116 19.46 22.47 -25.35
CA PRO A 116 19.48 23.91 -25.56
C PRO A 116 18.14 24.55 -25.15
N LYS A 117 18.20 25.78 -24.62
CA LYS A 117 17.01 26.51 -24.20
C LYS A 117 16.01 26.62 -25.36
N GLY A 118 14.74 26.30 -25.11
CA GLY A 118 13.67 26.30 -26.11
C GLY A 118 13.51 25.00 -26.92
N LYS A 119 14.56 24.19 -27.11
CA LYS A 119 14.46 22.92 -27.87
C LYS A 119 13.54 21.91 -27.20
N LYS A 120 13.54 21.86 -25.87
CA LYS A 120 12.66 20.98 -25.08
C LYS A 120 11.17 21.21 -25.38
N LYS A 121 10.72 22.47 -25.47
CA LYS A 121 9.31 22.79 -25.75
C LYS A 121 8.90 22.30 -27.13
N LYS A 122 9.71 22.60 -28.15
CA LYS A 122 9.48 22.14 -29.53
C LYS A 122 9.32 20.62 -29.62
N LEU A 123 10.19 19.86 -28.95
CA LEU A 123 10.10 18.40 -28.93
C LEU A 123 8.88 17.89 -28.14
N GLN A 124 8.48 18.57 -27.07
CA GLN A 124 7.26 18.23 -26.33
C GLN A 124 6.00 18.48 -27.18
N ASP A 125 5.97 19.55 -27.96
CA ASP A 125 4.85 19.87 -28.84
C ASP A 125 4.78 18.85 -29.99
N TYR A 126 5.91 18.50 -30.60
CA TYR A 126 6.00 17.44 -31.61
C TYR A 126 5.52 16.07 -31.08
N ALA A 127 5.93 15.68 -29.88
CA ALA A 127 5.48 14.44 -29.25
C ALA A 127 3.95 14.44 -29.02
N LYS A 128 3.37 15.58 -28.61
CA LYS A 128 1.91 15.73 -28.45
C LYS A 128 1.17 15.63 -29.77
N GLU A 129 1.67 16.25 -30.84
CA GLU A 129 1.11 16.14 -32.19
C GLU A 129 1.05 14.68 -32.64
N HIS A 130 2.05 13.88 -32.26
CA HIS A 130 2.15 12.46 -32.59
C HIS A 130 1.45 11.56 -31.56
N LYS A 131 0.74 12.13 -30.58
CA LYS A 131 0.01 11.43 -29.50
C LYS A 131 0.90 10.53 -28.63
N MET A 132 2.20 10.81 -28.57
CA MET A 132 3.16 10.06 -27.76
C MET A 132 3.53 10.84 -26.50
N SER A 133 3.90 10.12 -25.44
CA SER A 133 4.54 10.79 -24.31
C SER A 133 5.95 11.24 -24.69
N PHE A 134 6.46 12.31 -24.06
CA PHE A 134 7.83 12.77 -24.34
C PHE A 134 8.87 11.67 -24.05
N ASN A 135 8.66 10.84 -23.03
CA ASN A 135 9.56 9.73 -22.71
C ASN A 135 9.53 8.63 -23.79
N GLU A 136 8.33 8.29 -24.25
CA GLU A 136 8.14 7.33 -25.33
C GLU A 136 8.80 7.81 -26.62
N PHE A 137 8.59 9.08 -26.99
CA PHE A 137 9.23 9.70 -28.13
C PHE A 137 10.76 9.58 -28.08
N ILE A 138 11.38 9.92 -26.94
CA ILE A 138 12.85 9.81 -26.79
C ILE A 138 13.33 8.36 -26.93
N ASN A 139 12.64 7.40 -26.29
CA ASN A 139 13.00 5.98 -26.42
C ASN A 139 12.87 5.50 -27.88
N THR A 140 11.78 5.87 -28.57
CA THR A 140 11.59 5.52 -29.98
C THR A 140 12.69 6.10 -30.87
N CYS A 141 13.13 7.35 -30.62
CA CYS A 141 14.25 7.93 -31.34
C CYS A 141 15.57 7.18 -31.11
N ILE A 142 15.85 6.79 -29.87
CA ILE A 142 17.06 6.02 -29.51
C ILE A 142 17.01 4.65 -30.19
N ASP A 143 15.88 3.94 -30.09
CA ASP A 143 15.68 2.62 -30.69
C ASP A 143 15.82 2.67 -32.22
N TYR A 144 15.26 3.69 -32.86
CA TYR A 144 15.41 3.91 -34.31
C TYR A 144 16.86 4.15 -34.71
N TYR A 145 17.59 4.99 -33.96
CA TYR A 145 18.99 5.27 -34.22
C TYR A 145 19.86 4.01 -34.09
N ILE A 146 19.68 3.25 -33.00
CA ILE A 146 20.39 1.98 -32.78
C ILE A 146 20.06 0.98 -33.88
N LYS A 147 18.80 0.88 -34.32
CA LYS A 147 18.38 -0.08 -35.35
C LYS A 147 19.00 0.21 -36.71
N ASN A 148 19.13 1.47 -37.10
CA ASN A 148 19.66 1.84 -38.42
C ASN A 148 21.19 1.89 -38.47
N HIS A 149 21.87 1.79 -37.33
CA HIS A 149 23.33 1.87 -37.21
C HIS A 149 23.94 0.66 -36.46
N LYS A 150 23.16 -0.42 -36.34
CA LYS A 150 23.69 -1.74 -36.01
C LYS A 150 24.13 -2.40 -37.32
N ASP A 151 25.43 -2.52 -37.50
CA ASP A 151 26.05 -3.39 -38.52
C ASP A 151 25.64 -4.86 -38.29
#